data_AF-A0A0V1KMW7-F1
#
_entry.id   AF-A0A0V1KMW7-F1
#
_cell.length_a   1.000
_cell.length_b   1.000
_cell.length_c   1.000
_cell.angle_alpha   90.00
_cell.angle_beta   90.00
_cell.angle_gamma   90.00
#
_symmetry.space_group_name_H-M   'P 1'
#
loop_
_entity.id
_entity.type
_entity.pdbx_description
1 polymer ?
#
loop_
_entity_poly.entity_id
_entity_poly.type
_entity_poly.pdbx_seq_one_letter_code
_entity_poly.pdbx_strand_id
1 'polypeptide(L)'
;MSQSTDQANCAQLIVYARFIANNTIEEELLFSEPLKTTTNGADVFQAVSQFFEVYSLMWEKLVGVCTDGAPAMLGSRSGFVKMVKSKNPSIFAMHCVIYRQALVAKTLPDDLRDDLNFAVEVVNYVKSSALNARLFAALCESLNADHMALLYHTEVRWLSIGNILGLIYELREAVAEFLEQRGRRTMCRAFKKYIKYGFVAIEKNGVEVPQCVVCLDTLSNDALRPTRLQRHLHNRHPELSKKTFGIPLEYLRL
;
A
#
# COMPACT_ATOMS: atom_id res chain seq x y z
N MET A 1 -6.00 -15.87 -3.54
CA MET A 1 -7.16 -16.22 -2.68
C MET A 1 -7.24 -15.19 -1.56
N SER A 2 -8.43 -14.67 -1.31
CA SER A 2 -8.69 -13.77 -0.18
C SER A 2 -9.81 -14.35 0.66
N GLN A 3 -9.57 -14.40 1.96
CA GLN A 3 -10.59 -14.72 2.94
C GLN A 3 -10.96 -13.43 3.68
N SER A 4 -12.24 -13.10 3.73
CA SER A 4 -12.75 -11.91 4.45
C SER A 4 -13.95 -12.28 5.29
N THR A 5 -14.09 -11.66 6.45
CA THR A 5 -15.30 -11.78 7.28
C THR A 5 -16.29 -10.71 6.84
N ASP A 6 -17.51 -11.09 6.48
CA ASP A 6 -18.57 -10.15 6.12
C ASP A 6 -19.22 -9.50 7.36
N GLN A 7 -20.13 -8.55 7.12
CA GLN A 7 -20.84 -7.81 8.19
C GLN A 7 -21.76 -8.72 9.04
N ALA A 8 -22.00 -9.95 8.62
CA ALA A 8 -22.79 -10.97 9.33
C ALA A 8 -21.91 -12.00 10.07
N ASN A 9 -20.59 -11.76 10.15
CA ASN A 9 -19.60 -12.65 10.78
C ASN A 9 -19.42 -14.00 10.05
N CYS A 10 -19.83 -14.08 8.78
CA CYS A 10 -19.59 -15.24 7.91
C CYS A 10 -18.25 -15.07 7.20
N ALA A 11 -17.44 -16.13 7.22
CA ALA A 11 -16.19 -16.14 6.47
C ALA A 11 -16.47 -16.41 4.99
N GLN A 12 -16.15 -15.44 4.14
CA GLN A 12 -16.29 -15.56 2.69
C GLN A 12 -14.95 -15.98 2.08
N LEU A 13 -14.97 -17.02 1.24
CA LEU A 13 -13.84 -17.42 0.41
C LEU A 13 -14.03 -16.87 -1.01
N ILE A 14 -13.07 -16.06 -1.46
CA ILE A 14 -13.04 -15.52 -2.82
C ILE A 14 -11.79 -16.03 -3.53
N VAL A 15 -12.00 -16.64 -4.70
CA VAL A 15 -10.94 -17.23 -5.51
C VAL A 15 -10.95 -16.64 -6.90
N TYR A 16 -9.80 -16.07 -7.29
CA TYR A 16 -9.53 -15.60 -8.64
C TYR A 16 -8.54 -16.56 -9.30
N ALA A 17 -8.74 -16.83 -10.59
CA ALA A 17 -7.77 -17.49 -11.44
C ALA A 17 -7.07 -16.45 -12.29
N ARG A 18 -5.76 -16.62 -12.44
CA ARG A 18 -4.96 -15.89 -13.41
C ARG A 18 -4.35 -16.90 -14.36
N PHE A 19 -4.59 -16.73 -15.66
CA PHE A 19 -4.16 -17.68 -16.68
C PHE A 19 -3.71 -16.96 -17.95
N ILE A 20 -3.05 -17.69 -18.84
CA ILE A 20 -2.61 -17.16 -20.14
C ILE A 20 -3.61 -17.63 -21.19
N ALA A 21 -4.24 -16.69 -21.87
CA ALA A 21 -5.08 -16.93 -23.04
C ALA A 21 -4.62 -16.01 -24.17
N ASN A 22 -4.46 -16.51 -25.39
CA ASN A 22 -4.06 -15.69 -26.55
C ASN A 22 -2.79 -14.83 -26.32
N ASN A 23 -1.81 -15.33 -25.57
CA ASN A 23 -0.59 -14.62 -25.15
C ASN A 23 -0.82 -13.39 -24.24
N THR A 24 -2.03 -13.20 -23.71
CA THR A 24 -2.34 -12.21 -22.67
C THR A 24 -2.57 -12.90 -21.32
N ILE A 25 -2.27 -12.17 -20.25
CA ILE A 25 -2.58 -12.61 -18.88
C ILE A 25 -3.99 -12.13 -18.57
N GLU A 26 -4.90 -13.08 -18.37
CA GLU A 26 -6.28 -12.82 -18.00
C GLU A 26 -6.48 -13.14 -16.51
N GLU A 27 -7.40 -12.43 -15.87
CA GLU A 27 -7.81 -12.66 -14.49
C GLU A 27 -9.33 -12.76 -14.40
N GLU A 28 -9.83 -13.86 -13.85
CA GLU A 28 -11.26 -14.11 -13.71
C GLU A 28 -11.60 -14.54 -12.28
N LEU A 29 -12.78 -14.11 -11.82
CA LEU A 29 -13.36 -14.62 -10.58
C LEU A 29 -13.85 -16.04 -10.81
N LEU A 30 -13.26 -17.02 -10.12
CA LEU A 30 -13.75 -18.40 -10.16
C LEU A 30 -15.04 -18.52 -9.36
N PHE A 31 -14.98 -18.15 -8.08
CA PHE A 31 -16.13 -18.19 -7.19
C PHE A 31 -15.97 -17.29 -5.97
N SER A 32 -17.10 -17.00 -5.34
CA SER A 32 -17.22 -16.33 -4.06
C SER A 32 -18.27 -17.07 -3.24
N GLU A 33 -17.85 -17.84 -2.23
CA GLU A 33 -18.75 -18.67 -1.43
C GLU A 33 -18.47 -18.56 0.07
N PRO A 34 -19.51 -18.62 0.92
CA PRO A 34 -19.34 -18.64 2.35
C PRO A 34 -18.81 -20.00 2.83
N LEU A 35 -17.82 -19.96 3.72
CA LEU A 35 -17.34 -21.14 4.45
C LEU A 35 -18.30 -21.41 5.62
N LYS A 36 -19.10 -22.47 5.49
CA LYS A 36 -20.26 -22.76 6.37
C LYS A 36 -19.89 -23.22 7.78
N THR A 37 -18.70 -23.78 7.98
CA THR A 37 -18.32 -24.48 9.21
C THR A 37 -17.14 -23.80 9.89
N THR A 38 -15.94 -23.95 9.35
CA THR A 38 -14.73 -23.30 9.87
C THR A 38 -13.94 -22.67 8.74
N THR A 39 -12.83 -22.03 9.09
CA THR A 39 -11.92 -21.36 8.16
C THR A 39 -10.58 -22.07 8.07
N ASN A 40 -10.56 -23.37 8.35
CA ASN A 40 -9.34 -24.16 8.31
C ASN A 40 -8.94 -24.49 6.86
N GLY A 41 -7.70 -24.95 6.67
CA GLY A 41 -7.18 -25.23 5.34
C GLY A 41 -7.96 -26.30 4.56
N ALA A 42 -8.59 -27.25 5.27
CA ALA A 42 -9.32 -28.35 4.66
C ALA A 42 -10.66 -27.87 4.08
N ASP A 43 -11.36 -26.97 4.77
CA ASP A 43 -12.59 -26.35 4.26
C ASP A 43 -12.31 -25.56 2.98
N VAL A 44 -11.21 -24.78 2.98
CA VAL A 44 -10.75 -24.05 1.79
C VAL A 44 -10.37 -25.00 0.65
N PHE A 45 -9.66 -26.08 0.95
CA PHE A 45 -9.26 -27.08 -0.05
C PHE A 45 -10.47 -27.80 -0.65
N GLN A 46 -11.47 -28.12 0.17
CA GLN A 46 -12.69 -28.75 -0.27
C GLN A 46 -13.47 -27.86 -1.24
N ALA A 47 -13.66 -26.57 -0.91
CA ALA A 47 -14.34 -25.63 -1.79
C ALA A 47 -13.64 -25.50 -3.16
N VAL A 48 -12.32 -25.38 -3.16
CA VAL A 48 -11.54 -25.34 -4.42
C VAL A 48 -11.62 -26.66 -5.17
N SER A 49 -11.56 -27.81 -4.47
CA SER A 49 -11.63 -29.13 -5.11
C SER A 49 -12.99 -29.37 -5.76
N GLN A 50 -14.08 -28.99 -5.10
CA GLN A 50 -15.43 -29.07 -5.66
C GLN A 50 -15.55 -28.24 -6.93
N PHE A 51 -14.99 -27.02 -6.93
CA PHE A 51 -14.95 -26.21 -8.15
C PHE A 51 -14.15 -26.90 -9.27
N PHE A 52 -12.98 -27.45 -8.97
CA PHE A 52 -12.18 -28.18 -9.97
C PHE A 52 -12.93 -29.39 -10.52
N GLU A 53 -13.66 -30.13 -9.70
CA GLU A 53 -14.47 -31.27 -10.12
C GLU A 53 -15.63 -30.85 -11.02
N VAL A 54 -16.42 -29.85 -10.59
CA VAL A 54 -17.59 -29.35 -11.33
C VAL A 54 -17.20 -28.85 -12.72
N TYR A 55 -16.09 -28.11 -12.83
CA TYR A 55 -15.63 -27.55 -14.09
C TYR A 55 -14.59 -28.43 -14.81
N SER A 56 -14.35 -29.65 -14.31
CA SER A 56 -13.38 -30.60 -14.88
C SER A 56 -11.98 -29.98 -15.11
N LEU A 57 -11.54 -29.15 -14.17
CA LEU A 57 -10.22 -28.53 -14.19
C LEU A 57 -9.16 -29.53 -13.73
N MET A 58 -8.02 -29.52 -14.42
CA MET A 58 -6.88 -30.40 -14.13
C MET A 58 -5.92 -29.73 -13.15
N TRP A 59 -5.63 -30.39 -12.04
CA TRP A 59 -4.67 -29.92 -11.03
C TRP A 59 -3.25 -29.78 -11.60
N GLU A 60 -2.91 -30.58 -12.62
CA GLU A 60 -1.64 -30.58 -13.32
C GLU A 60 -1.40 -29.25 -14.07
N LYS A 61 -2.48 -28.58 -14.50
CA LYS A 61 -2.42 -27.27 -15.16
C LYS A 61 -2.30 -26.10 -14.17
N LEU A 62 -2.53 -26.35 -12.88
CA LEU A 62 -2.38 -25.32 -11.86
C LEU A 62 -0.90 -25.08 -11.58
N VAL A 63 -0.37 -23.95 -12.06
CA VAL A 63 1.05 -23.61 -11.94
C VAL A 63 1.42 -23.01 -10.59
N GLY A 64 0.47 -22.34 -9.92
CA GLY A 64 0.75 -21.66 -8.67
C GLY A 64 -0.48 -21.31 -7.84
N VAL A 65 -0.28 -21.14 -6.54
CA VAL A 65 -1.29 -20.59 -5.61
C VAL A 65 -0.74 -19.38 -4.86
N CYS A 66 -1.58 -18.36 -4.71
CA CYS A 66 -1.28 -17.16 -3.93
C CYS A 66 -2.26 -17.04 -2.75
N THR A 67 -1.74 -17.07 -1.52
CA THR A 67 -2.54 -17.07 -0.28
C THR A 67 -2.08 -15.98 0.69
N ASP A 68 -2.94 -15.55 1.61
CA ASP A 68 -2.64 -14.52 2.60
C ASP A 68 -1.66 -14.95 3.71
N GLY A 69 -1.15 -16.17 3.66
CA GLY A 69 -0.17 -16.64 4.63
C GLY A 69 -0.72 -17.07 5.98
N ALA A 70 -2.05 -17.06 6.18
CA ALA A 70 -2.65 -17.50 7.43
C ALA A 70 -2.25 -18.95 7.76
N PRO A 71 -2.23 -19.37 9.05
CA PRO A 71 -1.92 -20.75 9.43
C PRO A 71 -2.80 -21.79 8.72
N ALA A 72 -4.07 -21.46 8.45
CA ALA A 72 -4.97 -22.28 7.65
C ALA A 72 -4.49 -22.49 6.20
N MET A 73 -3.77 -21.52 5.64
CA MET A 73 -3.26 -21.59 4.26
C MET A 73 -1.89 -22.25 4.17
N LEU A 74 -0.94 -21.89 5.05
CA LEU A 74 0.47 -22.31 4.99
C LEU A 74 0.87 -23.41 5.98
N GLY A 75 -0.04 -23.85 6.86
CA GLY A 75 0.25 -24.85 7.89
C GLY A 75 0.91 -26.12 7.37
N SER A 76 2.03 -26.53 7.98
CA SER A 76 2.82 -27.71 7.57
C SER A 76 2.11 -29.05 7.83
N ARG A 77 1.10 -29.06 8.71
CA ARG A 77 0.32 -30.26 9.04
C ARG A 77 -0.99 -30.32 8.27
N SER A 78 -1.75 -29.22 8.24
CA SER A 78 -3.14 -29.16 7.75
C SER A 78 -3.44 -27.93 6.87
N GLY A 79 -2.42 -27.24 6.35
CA GLY A 79 -2.63 -26.04 5.54
C GLY A 79 -3.12 -26.34 4.13
N PHE A 80 -3.94 -25.45 3.57
CA PHE A 80 -4.44 -25.50 2.18
C PHE A 80 -3.33 -25.82 1.16
N VAL A 81 -2.21 -25.09 1.22
CA VAL A 81 -1.10 -25.28 0.28
C VAL A 81 -0.53 -26.69 0.32
N LYS A 82 -0.49 -27.32 1.50
CA LYS A 82 -0.04 -28.71 1.62
C LYS A 82 -0.97 -29.67 0.88
N MET A 83 -2.27 -29.49 1.01
CA MET A 83 -3.27 -30.33 0.34
C MET A 83 -3.22 -30.11 -1.18
N VAL A 84 -3.07 -28.88 -1.66
CA VAL A 84 -2.87 -28.62 -3.10
C VAL A 84 -1.59 -29.29 -3.62
N LYS A 85 -0.49 -29.24 -2.85
CA LYS A 85 0.76 -29.95 -3.21
C LYS A 85 0.61 -31.46 -3.29
N SER A 86 -0.36 -32.05 -2.59
CA SER A 86 -0.66 -33.48 -2.74
C SER A 86 -1.35 -33.82 -4.07
N LYS A 87 -2.05 -32.86 -4.68
CA LYS A 87 -2.65 -32.97 -6.02
C LYS A 87 -1.66 -32.65 -7.13
N ASN A 88 -0.80 -31.65 -6.92
CA ASN A 88 0.27 -31.29 -7.84
C ASN A 88 1.54 -30.91 -7.07
N PRO A 89 2.53 -31.82 -6.94
CA PRO A 89 3.76 -31.56 -6.18
C PRO A 89 4.62 -30.44 -6.77
N SER A 90 4.51 -30.17 -8.07
CA SER A 90 5.30 -29.18 -8.80
C SER A 90 4.78 -27.75 -8.65
N ILE A 91 3.63 -27.56 -8.00
CA ILE A 91 3.03 -26.25 -7.83
C ILE A 91 3.88 -25.33 -6.95
N PHE A 92 4.07 -24.08 -7.38
CA PHE A 92 4.68 -23.07 -6.52
C PHE A 92 3.60 -22.45 -5.62
N ALA A 93 3.95 -22.20 -4.36
CA ALA A 93 3.08 -21.47 -3.45
C ALA A 93 3.75 -20.14 -3.10
N MET A 94 3.05 -19.05 -3.35
CA MET A 94 3.49 -17.72 -2.98
C MET A 94 2.58 -17.11 -1.93
N HIS A 95 3.19 -16.34 -1.05
CA HIS A 95 2.46 -15.52 -0.11
C HIS A 95 2.05 -14.22 -0.80
N CYS A 96 0.81 -13.80 -0.57
CA CYS A 96 0.22 -12.59 -1.13
C CYS A 96 1.08 -11.39 -0.79
N VAL A 97 1.60 -10.71 -1.82
CA VAL A 97 2.46 -9.52 -1.68
C VAL A 97 1.73 -8.43 -0.91
N ILE A 98 0.41 -8.29 -1.13
CA ILE A 98 -0.45 -7.32 -0.45
C ILE A 98 -0.46 -7.57 1.06
N TYR A 99 -0.64 -8.83 1.48
CA TYR A 99 -0.63 -9.16 2.90
C TYR A 99 0.77 -8.98 3.50
N ARG A 100 1.85 -9.30 2.75
CA ARG A 100 3.23 -9.02 3.22
C ARG A 100 3.46 -7.53 3.44
N GLN A 101 3.05 -6.69 2.49
CA GLN A 101 3.18 -5.24 2.63
C GLN A 101 2.38 -4.73 3.84
N ALA A 102 1.18 -5.24 4.06
CA ALA A 102 0.39 -4.91 5.25
C ALA A 102 1.05 -5.36 6.55
N LEU A 103 1.68 -6.54 6.58
CA LEU A 103 2.44 -7.02 7.74
C LEU A 103 3.68 -6.17 8.03
N VAL A 104 4.45 -5.82 6.99
CA VAL A 104 5.64 -4.97 7.13
C VAL A 104 5.27 -3.61 7.69
N ALA A 105 4.14 -3.06 7.27
CA ALA A 105 3.64 -1.81 7.83
C ALA A 105 3.32 -1.88 9.34
N LYS A 106 2.83 -3.03 9.83
CA LYS A 106 2.61 -3.24 11.27
C LYS A 106 3.91 -3.33 12.07
N THR A 107 5.04 -3.56 11.41
CA THR A 107 6.37 -3.64 12.03
C THR A 107 7.17 -2.34 11.87
N LEU A 108 6.54 -1.26 11.42
CA LEU A 108 7.22 0.02 11.29
C LEU A 108 7.61 0.59 12.67
N PRO A 109 8.78 1.27 12.76
CA PRO A 109 9.13 2.11 13.90
C PRO A 109 8.01 3.10 14.22
N ASP A 110 7.88 3.46 15.50
CA ASP A 110 6.79 4.32 15.99
C ASP A 110 6.75 5.66 15.24
N ASP A 111 7.89 6.28 15.00
CA ASP A 111 7.98 7.57 14.28
C ASP A 111 7.43 7.48 12.84
N LEU A 112 7.77 6.41 12.11
CA LEU A 112 7.29 6.19 10.74
C LEU A 112 5.80 5.83 10.70
N ARG A 113 5.32 5.10 11.72
CA ARG A 113 3.90 4.79 11.87
C ARG A 113 3.09 6.06 12.15
N ASP A 114 3.61 6.97 12.97
CA ASP A 114 2.95 8.22 13.31
C ASP A 114 2.87 9.16 12.10
N ASP A 115 3.94 9.23 11.32
CA ASP A 115 3.98 9.96 10.04
C ASP A 115 2.96 9.41 9.02
N LEU A 116 2.85 8.09 8.90
CA LEU A 116 1.84 7.43 8.07
C LEU A 116 0.41 7.71 8.54
N ASN A 117 0.17 7.61 9.85
CA ASN A 117 -1.13 7.87 10.44
C ASN A 117 -1.55 9.33 10.22
N PHE A 118 -0.60 10.27 10.33
CA PHE A 118 -0.84 11.67 10.06
C PHE A 118 -1.20 11.91 8.58
N ALA A 119 -0.50 11.26 7.65
CA ALA A 119 -0.83 11.33 6.22
C ALA A 119 -2.26 10.80 5.94
N VAL A 120 -2.65 9.69 6.58
CA VAL A 120 -4.00 9.14 6.51
C VAL A 120 -5.03 10.10 7.12
N GLU A 121 -4.74 10.74 8.24
CA GLU A 121 -5.61 11.75 8.88
C GLU A 121 -5.91 12.92 7.92
N VAL A 122 -4.89 13.42 7.23
CA VAL A 122 -5.02 14.52 6.25
C VAL A 122 -5.93 14.11 5.10
N VAL A 123 -5.73 12.92 4.52
CA VAL A 123 -6.58 12.40 3.44
C VAL A 123 -8.01 12.21 3.90
N ASN A 124 -8.21 11.59 5.06
CA ASN A 124 -9.52 11.37 5.64
C ASN A 124 -10.25 12.70 5.88
N TYR A 125 -9.54 13.73 6.32
CA TYR A 125 -10.11 15.07 6.47
C TYR A 125 -10.56 15.65 5.11
N VAL A 126 -9.70 15.62 4.09
CA VAL A 126 -10.04 16.11 2.75
C VAL A 126 -11.26 15.35 2.18
N LYS A 127 -11.36 14.04 2.46
CA LYS A 127 -12.44 13.19 1.94
C LYS A 127 -13.62 13.02 2.90
N SER A 128 -13.62 13.68 4.05
CA SER A 128 -14.65 13.54 5.09
C SER A 128 -16.06 13.96 4.66
N SER A 129 -16.18 14.71 3.55
CA SER A 129 -17.47 15.05 2.97
C SER A 129 -17.40 15.23 1.46
N ALA A 130 -18.52 15.02 0.78
CA ALA A 130 -18.66 15.29 -0.66
C ALA A 130 -18.43 16.76 -1.00
N LEU A 131 -18.67 17.68 -0.05
CA LEU A 131 -18.33 19.09 -0.22
C LEU A 131 -16.82 19.31 -0.22
N ASN A 132 -16.10 18.80 0.79
CA ASN A 132 -14.65 18.94 0.85
C ASN A 132 -13.98 18.32 -0.38
N ALA A 133 -14.43 17.16 -0.85
CA ALA A 133 -13.90 16.52 -2.05
C ALA A 133 -14.06 17.39 -3.31
N ARG A 134 -15.23 18.00 -3.51
CA ARG A 134 -15.47 18.91 -4.66
C ARG A 134 -14.65 20.19 -4.57
N LEU A 135 -14.57 20.79 -3.37
CA LEU A 135 -13.77 22.00 -3.15
C LEU A 135 -12.29 21.74 -3.37
N PHE A 136 -11.79 20.59 -2.91
CA PHE A 136 -10.41 20.19 -3.12
C PHE A 136 -10.11 19.94 -4.60
N ALA A 137 -11.03 19.31 -5.34
CA ALA A 137 -10.88 19.10 -6.79
C ALA A 137 -10.81 20.44 -7.55
N ALA A 138 -11.72 21.38 -7.24
CA ALA A 138 -11.69 22.72 -7.82
C ALA A 138 -10.39 23.47 -7.50
N LEU A 139 -9.85 23.29 -6.28
CA LEU A 139 -8.56 23.86 -5.91
C LEU A 139 -7.41 23.24 -6.72
N CYS A 140 -7.40 21.91 -6.89
CA CYS A 140 -6.40 21.23 -7.71
C CYS A 140 -6.43 21.72 -9.16
N GLU A 141 -7.63 21.93 -9.73
CA GLU A 141 -7.81 22.49 -11.07
C GLU A 141 -7.26 23.92 -11.16
N SER A 142 -7.55 24.77 -10.17
CA SER A 142 -7.03 26.14 -10.13
C SER A 142 -5.50 26.22 -10.02
N LEU A 143 -4.88 25.20 -9.42
CA LEU A 143 -3.43 25.07 -9.29
C LEU A 143 -2.79 24.30 -10.45
N ASN A 144 -3.59 23.91 -11.46
CA ASN A 144 -3.15 23.16 -12.63
C ASN A 144 -2.40 21.87 -12.25
N ALA A 145 -2.90 21.16 -11.23
CA ALA A 145 -2.33 19.89 -10.79
C ALA A 145 -2.62 18.76 -11.80
N ASP A 146 -1.77 17.74 -11.84
CA ASP A 146 -2.00 16.57 -12.71
C ASP A 146 -3.12 15.64 -12.20
N HIS A 147 -3.44 15.74 -10.91
CA HIS A 147 -4.49 14.96 -10.26
C HIS A 147 -5.51 15.85 -9.54
N MET A 148 -6.80 15.45 -9.61
CA MET A 148 -7.91 16.24 -9.06
C MET A 148 -8.49 15.68 -7.76
N ALA A 149 -7.97 14.56 -7.27
CA ALA A 149 -8.49 13.91 -6.07
C ALA A 149 -7.42 13.09 -5.37
N LEU A 150 -7.51 13.03 -4.04
CA LEU A 150 -6.78 12.05 -3.23
C LEU A 150 -7.51 10.69 -3.27
N LEU A 151 -6.77 9.59 -3.17
CA LEU A 151 -7.34 8.23 -3.03
C LEU A 151 -7.87 8.05 -1.60
N TYR A 152 -9.04 7.41 -1.46
CA TYR A 152 -9.59 7.13 -0.13
C TYR A 152 -8.87 5.94 0.49
N HIS A 153 -8.49 6.05 1.77
CA HIS A 153 -8.01 4.92 2.56
C HIS A 153 -9.21 4.27 3.26
N THR A 154 -9.45 2.98 3.02
CA THR A 154 -10.24 2.14 3.94
C THR A 154 -9.32 1.10 4.57
N GLU A 155 -9.59 0.73 5.83
CA GLU A 155 -8.81 -0.28 6.58
C GLU A 155 -8.68 -1.62 5.83
N VAL A 156 -9.58 -1.89 4.88
CA VAL A 156 -9.65 -3.12 4.08
C VAL A 156 -8.70 -3.11 2.87
N ARG A 157 -8.08 -1.97 2.50
CA ARG A 157 -7.17 -1.85 1.35
C ARG A 157 -5.92 -1.03 1.66
N TRP A 158 -5.03 -1.62 2.46
CA TRP A 158 -3.66 -1.12 2.72
C TRP A 158 -2.80 -0.96 1.45
N LEU A 159 -3.20 -1.61 0.34
CA LEU A 159 -2.72 -1.38 -1.04
C LEU A 159 -2.64 0.10 -1.44
N SER A 160 -3.38 0.97 -0.76
CA SER A 160 -3.46 2.38 -1.06
C SER A 160 -2.41 3.24 -0.35
N ILE A 161 -1.69 2.79 0.69
CA ILE A 161 -0.84 3.71 1.45
C ILE A 161 0.34 4.27 0.65
N GLY A 162 1.04 3.45 -0.13
CA GLY A 162 2.10 3.94 -1.01
C GLY A 162 1.58 4.92 -2.06
N ASN A 163 0.43 4.59 -2.68
CA ASN A 163 -0.22 5.48 -3.66
C ASN A 163 -0.77 6.76 -3.01
N ILE A 164 -1.25 6.67 -1.77
CA ILE A 164 -1.72 7.82 -0.98
C ILE A 164 -0.56 8.73 -0.67
N LEU A 165 0.58 8.20 -0.19
CA LEU A 165 1.76 9.00 0.10
C LEU A 165 2.26 9.71 -1.16
N GLY A 166 2.32 9.01 -2.29
CA GLY A 166 2.70 9.62 -3.56
C GLY A 166 1.76 10.74 -3.98
N LEU A 167 0.45 10.50 -3.91
CA LEU A 167 -0.56 11.46 -4.35
C LEU A 167 -0.73 12.65 -3.39
N ILE A 168 -0.64 12.43 -2.08
CA ILE A 168 -0.54 13.50 -1.06
C ILE A 168 0.64 14.41 -1.40
N TYR A 169 1.74 13.80 -1.80
CA TYR A 169 2.96 14.49 -2.09
C TYR A 169 2.88 15.29 -3.40
N GLU A 170 2.31 14.73 -4.48
CA GLU A 170 2.00 15.47 -5.73
C GLU A 170 1.13 16.69 -5.43
N LEU A 171 0.08 16.47 -4.64
CA LEU A 171 -0.92 17.48 -4.31
C LEU A 171 -0.55 18.31 -3.08
N ARG A 172 0.70 18.26 -2.61
CA ARG A 172 1.14 18.92 -1.36
C ARG A 172 0.77 20.41 -1.28
N GLU A 173 0.84 21.13 -2.39
CA GLU A 173 0.48 22.55 -2.42
C GLU A 173 -1.03 22.73 -2.26
N ALA A 174 -1.82 21.97 -3.02
CA ALA A 174 -3.28 21.95 -2.91
C ALA A 174 -3.73 21.52 -1.51
N VAL A 175 -3.09 20.52 -0.90
CA VAL A 175 -3.43 20.03 0.44
C VAL A 175 -3.12 21.08 1.50
N ALA A 176 -1.94 21.70 1.45
CA ALA A 176 -1.56 22.75 2.39
C ALA A 176 -2.51 23.95 2.30
N GLU A 177 -2.83 24.38 1.08
CA GLU A 177 -3.74 25.50 0.81
C GLU A 177 -5.17 25.16 1.25
N PHE A 178 -5.65 23.95 0.95
CA PHE A 178 -6.96 23.48 1.39
C PHE A 178 -7.08 23.47 2.92
N LEU A 179 -6.07 22.96 3.63
CA LEU A 179 -6.07 22.96 5.10
C LEU A 179 -6.07 24.37 5.68
N GLU A 180 -5.37 25.31 5.05
CA GLU A 180 -5.36 26.73 5.44
C GLU A 180 -6.75 27.37 5.24
N GLN A 181 -7.36 27.20 4.06
CA GLN A 181 -8.69 27.73 3.71
C GLN A 181 -9.79 27.17 4.62
N ARG A 182 -9.66 25.93 5.08
CA ARG A 182 -10.61 25.29 6.01
C ARG A 182 -10.28 25.55 7.49
N GLY A 183 -9.28 26.40 7.77
CA GLY A 183 -8.93 26.82 9.14
C GLY A 183 -8.20 25.75 9.97
N ARG A 184 -7.70 24.67 9.34
CA ARG A 184 -6.96 23.58 10.01
C ARG A 184 -5.48 23.94 10.19
N ARG A 185 -5.21 25.07 10.84
CA ARG A 185 -3.86 25.66 10.95
C ARG A 185 -2.81 24.77 11.60
N THR A 186 -3.18 24.00 12.62
CA THR A 186 -2.28 23.05 13.30
C THR A 186 -1.87 21.90 12.39
N MET A 187 -2.86 21.28 11.74
CA MET A 187 -2.67 20.22 10.75
C MET A 187 -1.89 20.73 9.53
N CYS A 188 -2.19 21.93 9.04
CA CYS A 188 -1.45 22.58 7.96
C CYS A 188 0.03 22.79 8.33
N ARG A 189 0.33 23.27 9.55
CA ARG A 189 1.71 23.45 10.02
C ARG A 189 2.46 22.13 10.14
N ALA A 190 1.82 21.09 10.69
CA ALA A 190 2.39 19.76 10.77
C ALA A 190 2.66 19.16 9.38
N PHE A 191 1.70 19.32 8.45
CA PHE A 191 1.83 18.89 7.06
C PHE A 191 2.95 19.61 6.30
N LYS A 192 3.08 20.93 6.48
CA LYS A 192 4.20 21.70 5.93
C LYS A 192 5.55 21.26 6.51
N LYS A 193 5.61 20.80 7.77
CA LYS A 193 6.84 20.24 8.39
C LYS A 193 7.18 18.86 7.82
N TYR A 194 6.17 18.03 7.62
CA TYR A 194 6.26 16.68 7.03
C TYR A 194 6.90 16.68 5.63
N ILE A 195 6.60 17.69 4.81
CA ILE A 195 7.05 17.76 3.39
C ILE A 195 8.36 18.53 3.20
N LYS A 196 8.85 19.22 4.24
CA LYS A 196 9.86 20.27 4.11
C LYS A 196 11.25 19.80 3.68
N TYR A 197 11.61 18.53 3.85
CA TYR A 197 13.02 18.14 3.74
C TYR A 197 13.33 17.07 2.70
N GLY A 198 12.43 16.18 2.28
CA GLY A 198 12.84 15.09 1.37
C GLY A 198 13.99 14.25 1.94
N PHE A 199 14.10 14.21 3.27
CA PHE A 199 15.02 13.38 4.03
C PHE A 199 14.23 12.65 5.11
N VAL A 200 14.56 11.39 5.33
CA VAL A 200 14.09 10.59 6.47
C VAL A 200 15.26 10.39 7.44
N ALA A 201 14.98 10.33 8.73
CA ALA A 201 16.00 9.94 9.71
C ALA A 201 16.13 8.41 9.71
N ILE A 202 17.36 7.91 9.64
CA ILE A 202 17.67 6.48 9.77
C ILE A 202 18.73 6.27 10.85
N GLU A 203 18.71 5.14 11.53
CA GLU A 203 19.74 4.78 12.51
C GLU A 203 20.89 4.02 11.82
N LYS A 204 22.12 4.50 12.01
CA LYS A 204 23.34 3.83 11.55
C LYS A 204 24.34 3.75 12.69
N ASN A 205 24.62 2.52 13.15
CA ASN A 205 25.52 2.24 14.28
C ASN A 205 25.11 2.96 15.59
N GLY A 206 23.82 2.99 15.92
CA GLY A 206 23.33 3.65 17.14
C GLY A 206 23.27 5.18 17.07
N VAL A 207 23.44 5.76 15.87
CA VAL A 207 23.42 7.21 15.65
C VAL A 207 22.42 7.53 14.54
N GLU A 208 21.48 8.44 14.81
CA GLU A 208 20.57 8.97 13.80
C GLU A 208 21.32 9.80 12.76
N VAL A 209 21.03 9.51 11.49
CA VAL A 209 21.60 10.18 10.32
C VAL A 209 20.51 10.45 9.29
N PRO A 210 20.53 11.61 8.60
CA PRO A 210 19.55 11.90 7.57
C PRO A 210 19.87 11.14 6.27
N GLN A 211 18.88 10.47 5.71
CA GLN A 211 18.92 9.83 4.40
C GLN A 211 18.05 10.57 3.40
N CYS A 212 18.60 10.88 2.23
CA CYS A 212 17.84 11.49 1.14
C CYS A 212 16.80 10.51 0.61
N VAL A 213 15.53 10.91 0.50
CA VAL A 213 14.48 10.03 -0.05
C VAL A 213 14.54 9.89 -1.58
N VAL A 214 15.38 10.67 -2.25
CA VAL A 214 15.56 10.66 -3.72
C VAL A 214 16.64 9.69 -4.14
N CYS A 215 17.84 9.86 -3.57
CA CYS A 215 19.03 9.11 -3.96
C CYS A 215 19.49 8.12 -2.90
N LEU A 216 18.81 8.06 -1.75
CA LEU A 216 19.14 7.20 -0.61
C LEU A 216 20.51 7.48 0.02
N ASP A 217 21.18 8.57 -0.38
CA ASP A 217 22.43 9.02 0.21
C ASP A 217 22.24 9.33 1.70
N THR A 218 23.05 8.67 2.53
CA THR A 218 23.13 8.95 3.95
C THR A 218 24.13 10.07 4.20
N LEU A 219 23.68 11.15 4.81
CA LEU A 219 24.51 12.28 5.18
C LEU A 219 25.03 12.13 6.62
N SER A 220 26.16 12.76 6.94
CA SER A 220 26.68 12.80 8.32
C SER A 220 25.70 13.45 9.29
N ASN A 221 25.75 13.11 10.59
CA ASN A 221 24.88 13.68 11.63
C ASN A 221 24.88 15.22 11.64
N ASP A 222 26.06 15.84 11.44
CA ASP A 222 26.19 17.31 11.29
C ASP A 222 25.41 17.92 10.12
N ALA A 223 24.92 17.11 9.19
CA ALA A 223 24.14 17.52 8.03
C ALA A 223 22.64 17.69 8.32
N LEU A 224 22.14 17.35 9.52
CA LEU A 224 20.76 17.66 9.93
C LEU A 224 20.44 19.16 9.95
N ARG A 225 21.47 20.01 9.86
CA ARG A 225 21.29 21.47 9.72
C ARG A 225 20.53 21.79 8.42
N PRO A 226 19.45 22.59 8.46
CA PRO A 226 18.63 22.92 7.29
C PRO A 226 19.43 23.43 6.07
N THR A 227 20.47 24.23 6.32
CA THR A 227 21.36 24.77 5.28
C THR A 227 22.19 23.70 4.58
N ARG A 228 22.47 22.57 5.24
CA ARG A 228 23.23 21.44 4.67
C ARG A 228 22.32 20.49 3.89
N LEU A 229 21.10 20.23 4.38
CA LEU A 229 20.07 19.48 3.65
C LEU A 229 19.66 20.20 2.35
N GLN A 230 19.44 21.53 2.43
CA GLN A 230 19.16 22.35 1.25
C GLN A 230 20.31 22.37 0.24
N ARG A 231 21.56 22.39 0.72
CA ARG A 231 22.74 22.31 -0.15
C ARG A 231 22.89 20.94 -0.82
N HIS A 232 22.55 19.85 -0.14
CA HIS A 232 22.51 18.53 -0.76
C HIS A 232 21.49 18.52 -1.91
N LEU A 233 20.25 18.99 -1.66
CA LEU A 233 19.24 19.12 -2.70
C LEU A 233 19.71 20.04 -3.84
N HIS A 234 20.34 21.18 -3.54
CA HIS A 234 20.86 22.10 -4.56
C HIS A 234 21.96 21.50 -5.45
N ASN A 235 22.85 20.71 -4.86
CA ASN A 235 24.01 20.19 -5.56
C ASN A 235 23.74 18.84 -6.24
N ARG A 236 22.91 17.98 -5.65
CA ARG A 236 22.63 16.62 -6.14
C ARG A 236 21.33 16.53 -6.93
N HIS A 237 20.41 17.45 -6.66
CA HIS A 237 19.08 17.48 -7.25
C HIS A 237 18.69 18.92 -7.66
N PRO A 238 19.49 19.57 -8.53
CA PRO A 238 19.33 21.00 -8.86
C PRO A 238 17.94 21.33 -9.42
N GLU A 239 17.31 20.41 -10.13
CA GLU A 239 15.92 20.46 -10.60
C GLU A 239 14.88 20.54 -9.49
N LEU A 240 15.22 20.06 -8.29
CA LEU A 240 14.36 20.01 -7.09
C LEU A 240 14.62 21.19 -6.16
N SER A 241 15.82 21.75 -6.26
CA SER A 241 16.27 22.88 -5.45
C SER A 241 15.63 24.23 -5.80
N LYS A 242 15.10 24.34 -7.03
CA LYS A 242 14.40 25.53 -7.53
C LYS A 242 12.89 25.48 -7.30
N LYS A 243 12.34 24.32 -6.92
CA LYS A 243 10.94 24.16 -6.52
C LYS A 243 10.85 24.40 -5.01
N THR A 244 10.01 25.35 -4.61
CA THR A 244 9.79 25.72 -3.19
C THR A 244 9.28 24.53 -2.36
N PHE A 245 8.78 23.49 -3.02
CA PHE A 245 8.42 22.20 -2.44
C PHE A 245 8.78 21.06 -3.42
N GLY A 246 9.64 20.11 -3.02
CA GLY A 246 9.56 18.69 -3.39
C GLY A 246 9.98 18.16 -4.80
N ILE A 247 10.71 17.03 -4.74
CA ILE A 247 11.10 15.94 -5.66
C ILE A 247 9.97 15.25 -6.48
N PRO A 248 10.11 14.94 -7.78
CA PRO A 248 9.20 14.13 -8.59
C PRO A 248 9.12 12.65 -8.19
N LEU A 249 7.93 12.07 -8.32
CA LEU A 249 7.61 10.67 -7.98
C LEU A 249 8.29 9.60 -8.83
N GLU A 250 8.91 9.97 -9.94
CA GLU A 250 9.66 9.01 -10.77
C GLU A 250 10.84 8.36 -10.02
N TYR A 251 11.29 8.97 -8.91
CA TYR A 251 12.37 8.47 -8.06
C TYR A 251 11.92 7.59 -6.87
N LEU A 252 10.61 7.44 -6.63
CA LEU A 252 10.06 6.64 -5.53
C LEU A 252 9.57 5.24 -5.98
N ARG A 253 9.86 4.84 -7.22
CA ARG A 253 9.58 3.49 -7.73
C ARG A 253 10.74 2.55 -7.41
N LEU A 254 10.67 1.89 -6.25
CA LEU A 254 11.33 0.61 -5.97
C LEU A 254 10.26 -0.42 -5.59
#